data_AF-A0A7V2EVP7-F1
#
_entry.id   AF-A0A7V2EVP7-F1
#
_cell.length_a   1.000
_cell.length_b   1.000
_cell.length_c   1.000
_cell.angle_alpha   90.00
_cell.angle_beta   90.00
_cell.angle_gamma   90.00
#
_symmetry.space_group_name_H-M   'P 1'
#
loop_
_entity.id
_entity.type
_entity.pdbx_description
1 polymer ?
#
loop_
_entity_poly.entity_id
_entity_poly.type
_entity_poly.pdbx_seq_one_letter_code
_entity_poly.pdbx_strand_id
1 'polypeptide(L)'
;LLDSVNMVSAPVIARERDIRCTEIKREEPSDYETLIRLTVETERMKRSVAGTLFGGSRPRIVEIKGIPIEAELGPHMLYLSNKDKPGVIGDLGRMLADAKVNIATFHLGRAQEGGDAIALLQVDQALDRDLLERIASLPNVVQAKVLEF
;
A
#
# COMPACT_ATOMS: atom_id res chain seq x y z
N LEU A 1 -5.66 20.37 5.85
CA LEU A 1 -4.40 20.53 5.06
C LEU A 1 -4.54 20.05 3.62
N LEU A 2 -5.48 19.14 3.30
CA LEU A 2 -5.75 18.69 1.92
C LEU A 2 -6.75 19.58 1.15
N ASP A 3 -7.58 20.38 1.84
CA ASP A 3 -8.66 21.17 1.21
C ASP A 3 -8.21 22.27 0.22
N SER A 4 -6.90 22.52 0.09
CA SER A 4 -6.36 23.55 -0.81
C SER A 4 -5.76 23.01 -2.12
N VAL A 5 -5.70 21.69 -2.30
CA VAL A 5 -5.10 21.07 -3.50
C VAL A 5 -6.20 20.53 -4.40
N ASN A 6 -6.23 21.00 -5.65
CA ASN A 6 -7.13 20.50 -6.69
C ASN A 6 -6.37 20.33 -8.01
N MET A 7 -7.05 19.90 -9.08
CA MET A 7 -6.42 19.65 -10.39
C MET A 7 -5.71 20.87 -10.99
N VAL A 8 -6.14 22.09 -10.62
CA VAL A 8 -5.56 23.35 -11.10
C VAL A 8 -4.38 23.77 -10.21
N SER A 9 -4.52 23.68 -8.89
CA SER A 9 -3.48 24.12 -7.95
C SER A 9 -2.36 23.08 -7.77
N ALA A 10 -2.61 21.79 -7.99
CA ALA A 10 -1.64 20.72 -7.73
C ALA A 10 -0.30 20.90 -8.47
N PRO A 11 -0.25 21.19 -9.79
CA PRO A 11 1.03 21.37 -10.48
C PRO A 11 1.81 22.60 -9.99
N VAL A 12 1.11 23.68 -9.61
CA VAL A 12 1.73 24.90 -9.08
C VAL A 12 2.32 24.62 -7.71
N ILE A 13 1.53 24.04 -6.80
CA ILE A 13 1.94 23.69 -5.45
C ILE A 13 3.11 22.70 -5.45
N ALA A 14 3.13 21.73 -6.38
CA ALA A 14 4.24 20.80 -6.54
C ALA A 14 5.54 21.54 -6.89
N ARG A 15 5.49 22.47 -7.86
CA ARG A 15 6.64 23.30 -8.24
C ARG A 15 7.13 24.21 -7.12
N GLU A 16 6.21 24.85 -6.39
CA GLU A 16 6.54 25.69 -5.22
C GLU A 16 7.23 24.90 -4.11
N ARG A 17 7.00 23.58 -4.04
CA ARG A 17 7.63 22.66 -3.09
C ARG A 17 8.83 21.91 -3.68
N ASP A 18 9.31 22.34 -4.85
CA ASP A 18 10.43 21.73 -5.57
C ASP A 18 10.21 20.23 -5.92
N ILE A 19 8.94 19.84 -6.08
CA ILE A 19 8.56 18.50 -6.50
C ILE A 19 8.49 18.48 -8.02
N ARG A 20 9.42 17.78 -8.66
CA ARG A 20 9.40 17.54 -10.11
C ARG A 20 8.42 16.42 -10.45
N CYS A 21 7.47 16.70 -11.33
CA CYS A 21 6.51 15.73 -11.83
C CYS A 21 6.79 15.42 -13.31
N THR A 22 6.86 14.13 -13.64
CA THR A 22 7.01 13.63 -15.02
C THR A 22 5.91 12.62 -15.30
N GLU A 23 5.28 12.73 -16.47
CA GLU A 23 4.29 11.78 -16.96
C GLU A 23 4.86 11.05 -18.18
N ILE A 24 4.68 9.72 -18.23
CA ILE A 24 5.10 8.88 -19.35
C ILE A 24 3.89 8.02 -19.74
N LYS A 25 3.53 8.05 -21.03
CA LYS A 25 2.47 7.21 -21.61
C LYS A 25 3.10 6.22 -22.58
N ARG A 26 2.64 4.97 -22.54
CA ARG A 26 3.08 3.89 -23.43
C ARG A 26 1.85 3.13 -23.91
N GLU A 27 1.82 2.78 -25.19
CA GLU A 27 0.74 2.00 -25.81
C GLU A 27 1.15 0.53 -26.05
N GLU A 28 2.32 0.14 -25.57
CA GLU A 28 2.83 -1.22 -25.69
C GLU A 28 1.95 -2.20 -24.87
N PRO A 29 1.70 -3.42 -25.38
CA PRO A 29 1.02 -4.45 -24.61
C PRO A 29 1.70 -4.70 -23.27
N SER A 30 0.90 -4.83 -22.22
CA SER A 30 1.34 -5.15 -20.86
C SER A 30 0.48 -6.26 -20.26
N ASP A 31 0.84 -6.75 -19.07
CA ASP A 31 0.06 -7.76 -18.34
C ASP A 31 -1.37 -7.29 -18.00
N TYR A 32 -1.63 -5.98 -18.04
CA TYR A 32 -2.94 -5.38 -17.80
C TYR A 32 -3.38 -4.50 -18.97
N GLU A 33 -4.68 -4.47 -19.23
CA GLU A 33 -5.30 -3.61 -20.26
C GLU A 33 -5.08 -2.12 -19.97
N THR A 34 -5.16 -1.75 -18.68
CA THR A 34 -4.82 -0.40 -18.21
C THR A 34 -3.84 -0.52 -17.05
N LEU A 35 -2.87 0.38 -16.95
CA LEU A 35 -1.94 0.40 -15.82
C LEU A 35 -1.52 1.84 -15.53
N ILE A 36 -1.68 2.24 -14.27
CA ILE A 36 -1.11 3.49 -13.76
C ILE A 36 -0.07 3.13 -12.72
N ARG A 37 1.12 3.70 -12.88
CA ARG A 37 2.22 3.55 -11.94
C ARG A 37 2.62 4.92 -11.39
N LEU A 38 2.46 5.10 -10.09
CA LEU A 38 3.01 6.24 -9.38
C LEU A 38 4.36 5.87 -8.80
N THR A 39 5.38 6.67 -9.10
CA THR A 39 6.71 6.54 -8.50
C THR A 39 7.05 7.83 -7.76
N VAL A 40 7.42 7.70 -6.49
CA VAL A 40 7.92 8.80 -5.66
C VAL A 40 9.39 8.52 -5.37
N GLU A 41 10.24 9.47 -5.72
CA GLU A 41 11.68 9.40 -5.49
C GLU A 41 12.10 10.60 -4.63
N THR A 42 12.90 10.31 -3.62
CA THR A 42 13.46 11.28 -2.66
C THR A 42 14.93 10.96 -2.49
N GLU A 43 15.69 11.83 -1.84
CA GLU A 43 17.10 11.58 -1.51
C GLU A 43 17.33 10.29 -0.70
N ARG A 44 16.32 9.82 0.04
CA ARG A 44 16.42 8.67 0.93
C ARG A 44 15.91 7.38 0.32
N MET A 45 14.98 7.46 -0.63
CA MET A 45 14.21 6.30 -1.06
C MET A 45 13.44 6.55 -2.35
N LYS A 46 13.25 5.45 -3.08
CA LYS A 46 12.33 5.32 -4.20
C LYS A 46 11.22 4.34 -3.85
N ARG A 47 9.96 4.71 -4.08
CA ARG A 47 8.80 3.82 -3.95
C ARG A 47 7.91 3.92 -5.17
N SER A 48 7.36 2.78 -5.56
CA SER A 48 6.34 2.69 -6.61
C SER A 48 5.08 2.02 -6.07
N VAL A 49 3.95 2.40 -6.63
CA VAL A 49 2.68 1.66 -6.54
C VAL A 49 2.09 1.61 -7.94
N ALA A 50 1.59 0.45 -8.36
CA ALA A 50 0.86 0.31 -9.61
C ALA A 50 -0.56 -0.21 -9.36
N GLY A 51 -1.49 0.32 -10.14
CA GLY A 51 -2.89 -0.08 -10.09
C GLY A 51 -3.52 -0.15 -11.48
N THR A 52 -4.64 -0.85 -11.55
CA THR A 52 -5.40 -1.12 -12.78
C THR A 52 -6.90 -1.19 -12.46
N LEU A 53 -7.73 -1.31 -13.50
CA LEU A 53 -9.17 -1.52 -13.41
C LEU A 53 -9.54 -2.92 -13.90
N PHE A 54 -9.98 -3.80 -12.99
CA PHE A 54 -10.50 -5.12 -13.34
C PHE A 54 -11.94 -5.00 -13.85
N GLY A 55 -12.21 -5.58 -15.03
CA GLY A 55 -13.50 -5.45 -15.70
C GLY A 55 -13.86 -3.98 -16.00
N GLY A 56 -12.86 -3.14 -16.25
CA GLY A 56 -13.01 -1.74 -16.65
C GLY A 56 -13.46 -0.76 -15.56
N SER A 57 -13.82 -1.23 -14.36
CA SER A 57 -14.40 -0.36 -13.32
C SER A 57 -13.98 -0.66 -11.89
N ARG A 58 -13.40 -1.83 -11.61
CA ARG A 58 -13.03 -2.23 -10.24
C ARG A 58 -11.55 -1.96 -9.99
N PRO A 59 -11.19 -0.95 -9.18
CA PRO A 59 -9.78 -0.64 -8.94
C PRO A 59 -9.08 -1.78 -8.20
N ARG A 60 -7.86 -2.05 -8.62
CA ARG A 60 -6.94 -2.99 -7.97
C ARG A 60 -5.56 -2.37 -7.87
N ILE A 61 -4.94 -2.52 -6.70
CA ILE A 61 -3.49 -2.41 -6.58
C ILE A 61 -2.90 -3.74 -7.07
N VAL A 62 -1.92 -3.66 -7.96
CA VAL A 62 -1.28 -4.83 -8.58
C VAL A 62 0.21 -4.94 -8.26
N GLU A 63 0.81 -3.86 -7.77
CA GLU A 63 2.22 -3.85 -7.37
C GLU A 63 2.48 -2.77 -6.31
N ILE A 64 3.29 -3.09 -5.32
CA ILE A 64 3.84 -2.11 -4.37
C ILE A 64 5.34 -2.36 -4.23
N LYS A 65 6.17 -1.32 -4.43
CA LYS A 65 7.64 -1.39 -4.35
C LYS A 65 8.25 -2.49 -5.24
N GLY A 66 7.71 -2.73 -6.44
CA GLY A 66 8.18 -3.82 -7.31
C GLY A 66 7.71 -5.21 -6.90
N ILE A 67 6.95 -5.36 -5.81
CA ILE A 67 6.41 -6.63 -5.36
C ILE A 67 4.99 -6.79 -5.90
N PRO A 68 4.71 -7.83 -6.70
CA PRO A 68 3.36 -8.13 -7.18
C PRO A 68 2.42 -8.43 -6.01
N ILE A 69 1.24 -7.83 -6.02
CA ILE A 69 0.18 -8.04 -5.04
C ILE A 69 -1.14 -7.66 -5.68
N GLU A 70 -2.19 -8.46 -5.58
CA GLU A 70 -3.51 -8.10 -6.11
C GLU A 70 -4.44 -7.78 -4.94
N ALA A 71 -4.83 -6.50 -4.78
CA ALA A 71 -5.64 -6.06 -3.65
C ALA A 71 -6.70 -5.03 -4.04
N GLU A 72 -7.87 -5.16 -3.43
CA GLU A 72 -8.91 -4.11 -3.46
C GLU A 72 -8.56 -2.98 -2.49
N LEU A 73 -9.15 -1.80 -2.69
CA LEU A 73 -9.09 -0.70 -1.74
C LEU A 73 -10.39 -0.67 -0.94
N GLY A 74 -10.28 -0.70 0.38
CA GLY A 74 -11.39 -0.57 1.31
C GLY A 74 -11.24 0.65 2.22
N PRO A 75 -12.24 0.94 3.07
CA PRO A 75 -12.26 2.13 3.93
C PRO A 75 -11.24 2.09 5.07
N HIS A 76 -10.94 0.89 5.60
CA HIS A 76 -9.98 0.69 6.69
C HIS A 76 -8.95 -0.34 6.26
N MET A 77 -7.78 0.15 5.88
CA MET A 77 -6.71 -0.69 5.37
C MET A 77 -5.50 -0.67 6.30
N LEU A 78 -4.85 -1.81 6.44
CA LEU A 78 -3.56 -1.95 7.11
C LEU A 78 -2.51 -2.38 6.08
N TYR A 79 -1.53 -1.51 5.86
CA TYR A 79 -0.32 -1.81 5.11
C TYR A 79 0.79 -2.28 6.05
N LEU A 80 1.42 -3.39 5.70
CA LEU A 80 2.59 -3.93 6.35
C LEU A 80 3.71 -4.13 5.34
N SER A 81 4.94 -3.82 5.74
CA SER A 81 6.12 -4.37 5.11
C SER A 81 6.90 -5.16 6.14
N ASN A 82 7.33 -6.37 5.80
CA ASN A 82 7.97 -7.31 6.70
C ASN A 82 9.01 -8.16 5.97
N LYS A 83 9.79 -8.95 6.71
CA LYS A 83 10.54 -10.08 6.13
C LYS A 83 9.63 -11.30 6.04
N ASP A 84 9.71 -12.04 4.93
CA ASP A 84 8.96 -13.27 4.69
C ASP A 84 9.50 -14.40 5.59
N LYS A 85 9.09 -14.41 6.85
CA LYS A 85 9.48 -15.39 7.85
C LYS A 85 8.25 -15.98 8.55
N PRO A 86 8.32 -17.24 8.98
CA PRO A 86 7.27 -17.84 9.79
C PRO A 86 6.94 -16.99 11.02
N GLY A 87 5.64 -16.94 11.38
CA GLY A 87 5.15 -16.26 12.58
C GLY A 87 4.40 -14.96 12.30
N VAL A 88 4.86 -14.12 11.35
CA VAL A 88 4.32 -12.76 11.15
C VAL A 88 2.81 -12.72 10.96
N ILE A 89 2.27 -13.59 10.10
CA ILE A 89 0.82 -13.66 9.82
C ILE A 89 0.05 -14.14 11.05
N GLY A 90 0.58 -15.14 11.75
CA GLY A 90 -0.05 -15.71 12.95
C GLY A 90 -0.09 -14.70 14.11
N ASP A 91 1.03 -14.01 14.36
CA ASP A 91 1.14 -13.01 15.41
C ASP A 91 0.22 -11.81 15.12
N LEU A 92 0.18 -11.35 13.86
CA LEU A 92 -0.73 -10.30 13.42
C LEU A 92 -2.20 -10.71 13.62
N GLY A 93 -2.57 -11.89 13.11
CA GLY A 93 -3.93 -12.40 13.22
C GLY A 93 -4.37 -12.54 14.67
N ARG A 94 -3.47 -13.00 15.55
CA ARG A 94 -3.73 -13.09 16.98
C ARG A 94 -3.99 -11.73 17.62
N MET A 95 -3.16 -10.73 17.35
CA MET A 95 -3.38 -9.39 17.92
C MET A 95 -4.68 -8.75 17.43
N LEU A 96 -5.01 -8.92 16.16
CA LEU A 96 -6.28 -8.43 15.62
C LEU A 96 -7.47 -9.17 16.27
N ALA A 97 -7.37 -10.49 16.43
CA ALA A 97 -8.40 -11.28 17.12
C ALA A 97 -8.56 -10.88 18.60
N ASP A 98 -7.46 -10.68 19.33
CA ASP A 98 -7.48 -10.21 20.72
C ASP A 98 -8.13 -8.83 20.85
N ALA A 99 -7.95 -7.98 19.83
CA ALA A 99 -8.59 -6.67 19.71
C ALA A 99 -10.02 -6.73 19.12
N LYS A 100 -10.53 -7.93 18.79
CA LYS A 100 -11.84 -8.15 18.14
C LYS A 100 -11.99 -7.41 16.81
N VAL A 101 -10.89 -7.31 16.06
CA VAL A 101 -10.84 -6.76 14.72
C VAL A 101 -10.91 -7.89 13.71
N ASN A 102 -11.95 -7.86 12.87
CA ASN A 102 -12.11 -8.83 11.80
C ASN A 102 -11.32 -8.38 10.55
N ILE A 103 -10.84 -9.36 9.77
CA ILE A 103 -10.11 -9.13 8.53
C ILE A 103 -11.06 -9.48 7.37
N ALA A 104 -11.43 -8.48 6.58
CA ALA A 104 -12.28 -8.67 5.40
C ALA A 104 -11.48 -9.25 4.23
N THR A 105 -10.25 -8.77 4.03
CA THR A 105 -9.35 -9.26 2.99
C THR A 105 -7.91 -9.27 3.49
N PHE A 106 -7.12 -10.21 2.96
CA PHE A 106 -5.69 -10.31 3.26
C PHE A 106 -4.94 -10.60 1.96
N HIS A 107 -4.16 -9.64 1.50
CA HIS A 107 -3.33 -9.77 0.31
C HIS A 107 -1.87 -9.76 0.69
N LEU A 108 -1.09 -10.70 0.14
CA LEU A 108 0.33 -10.84 0.42
C LEU A 108 1.10 -10.89 -0.90
N GLY A 109 2.16 -10.10 -0.98
CA GLY A 109 3.18 -10.18 -2.01
C GLY A 109 4.55 -10.37 -1.38
N ARG A 110 5.44 -11.11 -2.05
CA ARG A 110 6.85 -11.22 -1.66
C ARG A 110 7.75 -11.04 -2.87
N ALA A 111 8.89 -10.38 -2.67
CA ALA A 111 9.89 -10.22 -3.72
C ALA A 111 10.51 -11.58 -4.09
N GLN A 112 10.83 -12.38 -3.08
CA GLN A 112 11.40 -13.72 -3.16
C GLN A 112 11.20 -14.43 -1.82
N GLU A 113 11.36 -15.75 -1.81
CA GLU A 113 11.30 -16.53 -0.57
C GLU A 113 12.34 -16.03 0.45
N GLY A 114 11.91 -15.81 1.69
CA GLY A 114 12.75 -15.28 2.76
C GLY A 114 13.13 -13.78 2.64
N GLY A 115 12.69 -13.13 1.56
CA GLY A 115 13.02 -11.74 1.24
C GLY A 115 12.06 -10.73 1.88
N ASP A 116 11.91 -9.58 1.21
CA ASP A 116 10.91 -8.58 1.59
C ASP A 116 9.52 -9.04 1.18
N ALA A 117 8.55 -8.80 2.07
CA ALA A 117 7.13 -9.03 1.85
C ALA A 117 6.32 -7.78 2.17
N ILE A 118 5.16 -7.70 1.54
CA ILE A 118 4.15 -6.69 1.76
C ILE A 118 2.83 -7.41 2.03
N ALA A 119 2.15 -7.01 3.09
CA ALA A 119 0.76 -7.38 3.31
C ALA A 119 -0.11 -6.12 3.21
N LEU A 120 -1.25 -6.26 2.55
CA LEU A 120 -2.29 -5.25 2.52
C LEU A 120 -3.59 -5.91 2.96
N LEU A 121 -4.13 -5.46 4.08
CA LEU A 121 -5.33 -6.02 4.69
C LEU A 121 -6.43 -4.98 4.68
N GLN A 122 -7.66 -5.43 4.44
CA GLN A 122 -8.86 -4.68 4.81
C GLN A 122 -9.36 -5.21 6.15
N VAL A 123 -9.67 -4.31 7.08
CA VAL A 123 -10.29 -4.63 8.37
C VAL A 123 -11.66 -3.97 8.46
N ASP A 124 -12.53 -4.49 9.32
CA ASP A 124 -13.91 -3.99 9.42
C ASP A 124 -14.02 -2.67 10.20
N GLN A 125 -12.96 -2.28 10.93
CA GLN A 125 -12.92 -1.07 11.73
C GLN A 125 -11.54 -0.40 11.71
N ALA A 126 -11.50 0.89 12.02
CA ALA A 126 -10.24 1.61 12.24
C ALA A 126 -9.43 0.98 13.40
N LEU A 127 -8.12 0.88 13.21
CA LEU A 127 -7.21 0.43 14.26
C LEU A 127 -6.84 1.61 15.15
N ASP A 128 -6.95 1.43 16.46
CA ASP A 128 -6.41 2.43 17.38
C ASP A 128 -4.88 2.51 17.31
N ARG A 129 -4.36 3.61 17.83
CA ARG A 129 -2.93 3.91 17.78
C ARG A 129 -2.09 2.89 18.55
N ASP A 130 -2.57 2.45 19.71
CA ASP A 130 -1.83 1.55 20.59
C ASP A 130 -1.68 0.16 19.94
N LEU A 131 -2.74 -0.34 19.30
CA LEU A 131 -2.74 -1.57 18.52
C LEU A 131 -1.80 -1.45 17.31
N LEU A 132 -1.83 -0.34 16.59
CA LEU A 132 -0.92 -0.10 15.47
C LEU A 132 0.55 -0.09 15.90
N GLU A 133 0.87 0.55 17.04
CA GLU A 133 2.23 0.60 17.59
C GLU A 133 2.71 -0.80 18.04
N ARG A 134 1.81 -1.60 18.62
CA ARG A 134 2.09 -3.01 18.95
C ARG A 134 2.33 -3.86 17.70
N ILE A 135 1.51 -3.69 16.65
CA ILE A 135 1.71 -4.36 15.36
C ILE A 135 3.06 -3.98 14.75
N ALA A 136 3.41 -2.69 14.75
CA ALA A 136 4.69 -2.21 14.24
C ALA A 136 5.90 -2.77 15.00
N SER A 137 5.71 -3.20 16.25
CA SER A 137 6.75 -3.76 17.11
C SER A 137 6.91 -5.27 16.99
N LEU A 138 6.09 -5.95 16.17
CA LEU A 138 6.23 -7.39 15.96
C LEU A 138 7.60 -7.76 15.37
N PRO A 139 8.12 -8.94 15.73
CA PRO A 139 9.31 -9.48 15.07
C PRO A 139 9.13 -9.52 13.55
N ASN A 140 10.15 -9.08 12.82
CA ASN A 140 10.21 -9.06 11.35
C ASN A 140 9.26 -8.06 10.65
N VAL A 141 8.40 -7.33 11.38
CA VAL A 141 7.67 -6.18 10.81
C VAL A 141 8.62 -4.99 10.71
N VAL A 142 8.71 -4.42 9.51
CA VAL A 142 9.55 -3.25 9.21
C VAL A 142 8.73 -1.97 9.27
N GLN A 143 7.47 -2.02 8.84
CA GLN A 143 6.57 -0.87 8.85
C GLN A 143 5.13 -1.35 8.93
N ALA A 144 4.32 -0.67 9.75
CA ALA A 144 2.87 -0.77 9.77
C ALA A 144 2.26 0.62 9.57
N LYS A 145 1.25 0.73 8.70
CA LYS A 145 0.53 1.97 8.41
C LYS A 145 -0.93 1.70 8.18
N VAL A 146 -1.80 2.46 8.84
CA VAL A 146 -3.21 2.54 8.47
C VAL A 146 -3.33 3.40 7.21
N LEU A 147 -4.17 2.98 6.27
CA LEU A 147 -4.56 3.72 5.09
C LEU A 147 -6.08 3.86 5.07
N GLU A 148 -6.55 5.03 4.66
CA GLU A 148 -7.95 5.38 4.51
C GLU A 148 -8.12 5.98 3.11
N PHE A 149 -9.22 5.66 2.44
CA PHE A 149 -9.50 6.03 1.05
C PHE A 149 -10.91 6.60 0.91
#